data_AF-A0A6G0IZF0-F1
#
_entry.id   AF-A0A6G0IZF0-F1
#
_cell.length_a   1.000
_cell.length_b   1.000
_cell.length_c   1.000
_cell.angle_alpha   90.00
_cell.angle_beta   90.00
_cell.angle_gamma   90.00
#
_symmetry.space_group_name_H-M   'P 1'
#
loop_
_entity.id
_entity.type
_entity.pdbx_description
1 polymer ?
#
loop_
_entity_poly.entity_id
_entity_poly.type
_entity_poly.pdbx_seq_one_letter_code
_entity_poly.pdbx_strand_id
1 'polypeptide(L)'
;MAGKRNGLRALIKRAAPNAEWTHCVIHREALASKHLSPELNEVLTAVVDVVNFIKTRPLKARLFTAVCEEMGADHTAVLFHSEARWLSRGKVLSRIFELRSEIRVFLEEERMYEAAAKFGDDMFLIKLAYLSDIFSKLNELNLQLQGKDKHLPHLADKINTFTRKLNVWEKRMSQGRTDVFENLTELAESIDSGATTVLLCIQQHIEALGGFFGKYFPNSATQYDWVVDPFHASAPADFSCAEEEQLIEMTSDSALRLRFPTIPLSQFWLERRLITCQDWEPGGRRMHCFGAP
;
A
#
# COMPACT_ATOMS: atom_id res chain seq x y z
N MET A 1 18.53 6.13 -4.30
CA MET A 1 18.08 7.51 -4.60
C MET A 1 18.33 7.80 -6.08
N ALA A 2 17.35 8.36 -6.80
CA ALA A 2 17.51 8.78 -8.19
C ALA A 2 17.88 10.27 -8.26
N GLY A 3 19.17 10.58 -8.34
CA GLY A 3 19.66 11.96 -8.35
C GLY A 3 19.17 12.76 -9.56
N LYS A 4 18.66 13.97 -9.32
CA LYS A 4 18.10 14.88 -10.36
C LYS A 4 19.16 15.49 -11.29
N ARG A 5 20.39 15.69 -10.80
CA ARG A 5 21.47 16.37 -11.55
C ARG A 5 22.43 15.40 -12.25
N ASN A 6 22.92 14.40 -11.51
CA ASN A 6 23.90 13.42 -11.99
C ASN A 6 23.49 11.96 -11.78
N GLY A 7 22.24 11.68 -11.39
CA GLY A 7 21.76 10.33 -11.13
C GLY A 7 20.97 9.73 -12.30
N LEU A 8 20.37 8.55 -12.06
CA LEU A 8 19.57 7.81 -13.06
C LEU A 8 18.53 8.69 -13.76
N ARG A 9 17.84 9.57 -13.04
CA ARG A 9 16.85 10.48 -13.61
C ARG A 9 17.46 11.40 -14.67
N ALA A 10 18.66 11.92 -14.43
CA ALA A 10 19.36 12.79 -15.39
C ALA A 10 19.78 12.01 -16.64
N LEU A 11 20.27 10.77 -16.47
CA LEU A 11 20.64 9.90 -17.59
C LEU A 11 19.43 9.56 -18.47
N ILE A 12 18.29 9.18 -17.85
CA ILE A 12 17.06 8.91 -18.58
C ILE A 12 16.59 10.16 -19.33
N LYS A 13 16.58 11.33 -18.70
CA LYS A 13 16.18 12.58 -19.36
C LYS A 13 17.08 13.00 -20.52
N ARG A 14 18.36 12.60 -20.54
CA ARG A 14 19.23 12.83 -21.71
C ARG A 14 18.83 11.99 -22.91
N ALA A 15 18.40 10.74 -22.67
CA ALA A 15 17.96 9.83 -23.73
C ALA A 15 16.48 10.05 -24.13
N ALA A 16 15.65 10.48 -23.18
CA ALA A 16 14.22 10.72 -23.35
C ALA A 16 13.82 12.02 -22.62
N PRO A 17 13.97 13.20 -23.26
CA PRO A 17 13.70 14.50 -22.64
C PRO A 17 12.27 14.63 -22.06
N ASN A 18 11.31 14.01 -22.76
CA ASN A 18 9.89 14.01 -22.41
C ASN A 18 9.54 12.95 -21.34
N ALA A 19 10.51 12.16 -20.86
CA ALA A 19 10.25 11.20 -19.80
C ALA A 19 9.91 11.91 -18.48
N GLU A 20 8.74 11.56 -17.95
CA GLU A 20 8.32 11.99 -16.62
C GLU A 20 8.90 11.09 -15.54
N TRP A 21 9.22 11.68 -14.40
CA TRP A 21 9.72 10.95 -13.24
C TRP A 21 8.68 11.00 -12.13
N THR A 22 8.11 9.85 -11.80
CA THR A 22 7.16 9.69 -10.70
C THR A 22 7.83 9.00 -9.52
N HIS A 23 7.37 9.31 -8.31
CA HIS A 23 7.78 8.59 -7.12
C HIS A 23 7.10 7.21 -7.08
N CYS A 24 7.81 6.20 -6.58
CA CYS A 24 7.25 4.86 -6.40
C CYS A 24 6.00 4.92 -5.52
N VAL A 25 4.87 4.40 -6.02
CA VAL A 25 3.57 4.43 -5.33
C VAL A 25 3.63 3.66 -4.02
N ILE A 26 4.32 2.52 -3.99
CA ILE A 26 4.55 1.71 -2.79
C ILE A 26 5.34 2.49 -1.73
N HIS A 27 6.32 3.29 -2.15
CA HIS A 27 7.08 4.11 -1.23
C HIS A 27 6.22 5.24 -0.64
N ARG A 28 5.35 5.86 -1.45
CA ARG A 28 4.40 6.88 -0.98
C ARG A 28 3.37 6.29 -0.02
N GLU A 29 2.86 5.09 -0.31
CA GLU A 29 1.95 4.36 0.59
C GLU A 29 2.63 4.10 1.93
N ALA A 30 3.85 3.56 1.94
CA ALA A 30 4.61 3.34 3.17
C ALA A 30 4.85 4.64 3.96
N LEU A 31 5.05 5.78 3.28
CA LEU A 31 5.17 7.08 3.94
C LEU A 31 3.84 7.57 4.52
N ALA A 32 2.72 7.34 3.83
CA ALA A 32 1.38 7.69 4.29
C ALA A 32 0.98 6.88 5.54
N SER A 33 1.39 5.63 5.58
CA SER A 33 1.05 4.67 6.64
C SER A 33 2.02 4.67 7.83
N LYS A 34 3.06 5.52 7.81
CA LYS A 34 4.15 5.48 8.80
C LYS A 34 3.74 6.06 10.16
N HIS A 35 2.82 7.00 10.20
CA HIS A 35 2.52 7.75 11.42
C HIS A 35 1.59 6.96 12.32
N LEU A 36 1.97 6.81 13.59
CA LEU A 36 1.18 6.18 14.64
C LEU A 36 1.12 7.14 15.83
N SER A 37 0.02 7.10 16.58
CA SER A 37 -0.03 7.79 17.88
C SER A 37 0.99 7.17 18.85
N PRO A 38 1.44 7.89 19.88
CA PRO A 38 2.36 7.35 20.88
C PRO A 38 1.90 6.02 21.48
N GLU A 39 0.60 5.88 21.76
CA GLU A 39 -0.01 4.70 22.37
C GLU A 39 0.01 3.49 21.43
N LEU A 40 -0.27 3.69 20.14
CA LEU A 40 -0.20 2.62 19.14
C LEU A 40 1.26 2.24 18.84
N ASN A 41 2.15 3.23 18.83
CA ASN A 41 3.57 2.99 18.61
C ASN A 41 4.21 2.21 19.78
N GLU A 42 3.75 2.43 21.01
CA GLU A 42 4.19 1.63 22.17
C GLU A 42 3.86 0.14 21.99
N VAL A 43 2.63 -0.17 21.54
CA VAL A 43 2.22 -1.55 21.26
C VAL A 43 3.07 -2.15 20.15
N LEU A 44 3.28 -1.41 19.05
CA LEU A 44 4.13 -1.88 17.95
C LEU A 44 5.57 -2.15 18.41
N THR A 45 6.13 -1.29 19.26
CA THR A 45 7.49 -1.46 19.81
C THR A 45 7.57 -2.69 20.70
N ALA A 46 6.60 -2.89 21.60
CA ALA A 46 6.54 -4.07 22.45
C ALA A 46 6.46 -5.38 21.64
N VAL A 47 5.66 -5.40 20.57
CA VAL A 47 5.59 -6.55 19.65
C VAL A 47 6.93 -6.81 18.97
N VAL A 48 7.61 -5.76 18.48
CA VAL A 48 8.94 -5.88 17.84
C VAL A 48 9.96 -6.47 18.83
N ASP A 49 9.96 -6.00 20.07
CA ASP A 49 10.86 -6.48 21.12
C ASP A 49 10.62 -7.96 21.43
N VAL A 50 9.36 -8.39 21.54
CA VAL A 50 8.99 -9.80 21.76
C VAL A 50 9.41 -10.67 20.56
N VAL A 51 9.13 -10.24 19.33
CA VAL A 51 9.55 -10.96 18.12
C VAL A 51 11.06 -11.12 18.09
N ASN A 52 11.81 -10.05 18.39
CA ASN A 52 13.27 -10.07 18.44
C ASN A 52 13.76 -11.00 19.55
N PHE A 53 13.16 -10.95 20.74
CA PHE A 53 13.51 -11.85 21.84
C PHE A 53 13.35 -13.33 21.45
N ILE A 54 12.23 -13.69 20.84
CA ILE A 54 11.96 -15.07 20.37
C ILE A 54 12.95 -15.48 19.27
N LYS A 55 13.24 -14.58 18.31
CA LYS A 55 13.98 -14.93 17.09
C LYS A 55 15.50 -14.77 17.17
N THR A 56 16.01 -13.96 18.10
CA THR A 56 17.45 -13.69 18.21
C THR A 56 18.27 -14.93 18.56
N ARG A 57 17.68 -15.91 19.26
CA ARG A 57 18.38 -17.13 19.68
C ARG A 57 17.62 -18.38 19.20
N PRO A 58 18.28 -19.35 18.53
CA PRO A 58 17.64 -20.58 18.07
C PRO A 58 16.96 -21.38 19.19
N LEU A 59 17.53 -21.36 20.40
CA LEU A 59 16.93 -22.01 21.56
C LEU A 59 15.58 -21.37 21.93
N LYS A 60 15.47 -20.04 21.92
CA LYS A 60 14.21 -19.34 22.25
C LYS A 60 13.14 -19.63 21.22
N ALA A 61 13.49 -19.63 19.94
CA ALA A 61 12.57 -20.04 18.88
C ALA A 61 12.06 -21.47 19.06
N ARG A 62 12.94 -22.42 19.44
CA ARG A 62 12.55 -23.81 19.72
C ARG A 62 11.65 -23.96 20.95
N LEU A 63 11.97 -23.25 22.03
CA LEU A 63 11.15 -23.26 23.25
C LEU A 63 9.76 -22.68 22.98
N PHE A 64 9.70 -21.55 22.28
CA PHE A 64 8.43 -20.97 21.84
C PHE A 64 7.62 -21.92 20.96
N THR A 65 8.29 -22.65 20.06
CA THR A 65 7.63 -23.68 19.22
C THR A 65 7.00 -24.76 20.09
N ALA A 66 7.71 -25.26 21.10
CA ALA A 66 7.18 -26.26 22.03
C ALA A 66 5.96 -25.76 22.81
N VAL A 67 6.01 -24.51 23.33
CA VAL A 67 4.85 -23.89 24.00
C VAL A 67 3.64 -23.83 23.07
N CYS A 68 3.83 -23.43 21.81
CA CYS A 68 2.74 -23.38 20.83
C CYS A 68 2.15 -24.77 20.52
N GLU A 69 3.00 -25.79 20.39
CA GLU A 69 2.57 -27.18 20.14
C GLU A 69 1.79 -27.76 21.33
N GLU A 70 2.25 -27.50 22.56
CA GLU A 70 1.58 -27.95 23.78
C GLU A 70 0.22 -27.28 24.00
N MET A 71 0.10 -26.01 23.61
CA MET A 71 -1.16 -25.25 23.68
C MET A 71 -2.10 -25.54 22.49
N GLY A 72 -1.66 -26.32 21.50
CA GLY A 72 -2.47 -26.69 20.34
C GLY A 72 -2.69 -25.54 19.34
N ALA A 73 -1.76 -24.60 19.25
CA ALA A 73 -1.86 -23.46 18.34
C ALA A 73 -1.73 -23.89 16.87
N ASP A 74 -2.53 -23.28 15.98
CA ASP A 74 -2.46 -23.49 14.53
C ASP A 74 -1.10 -23.08 13.93
N HIS A 75 -0.41 -22.17 14.61
CA HIS A 75 0.88 -21.67 14.22
C HIS A 75 1.90 -21.85 15.34
N THR A 76 3.04 -22.46 15.01
CA THR A 76 4.06 -22.78 16.01
C THR A 76 5.26 -21.85 16.00
N ALA A 77 5.21 -20.80 15.17
CA ALA A 77 6.31 -19.84 15.06
C ALA A 77 5.83 -18.44 14.71
N VAL A 78 6.47 -17.43 15.32
CA VAL A 78 6.37 -16.03 14.90
C VAL A 78 7.11 -15.81 13.58
N LEU A 79 6.75 -14.78 12.84
CA LEU A 79 7.43 -14.41 11.59
C LEU A 79 8.63 -13.48 11.89
N PHE A 80 9.74 -13.64 11.17
CA PHE A 80 10.88 -12.72 11.30
C PHE A 80 10.61 -11.42 10.52
N HIS A 81 10.95 -10.28 11.12
CA HIS A 81 10.86 -8.99 10.46
C HIS A 81 12.27 -8.46 10.13
N SER A 82 12.41 -7.78 8.99
CA SER A 82 13.46 -6.78 8.83
C SER A 82 12.80 -5.43 8.64
N GLU A 83 13.30 -4.39 9.32
CA GLU A 83 12.74 -3.03 9.26
C GLU A 83 12.62 -2.51 7.81
N ALA A 84 13.44 -3.05 6.89
CA ALA A 84 13.48 -2.68 5.48
C ALA A 84 12.28 -3.16 4.65
N ARG A 85 11.41 -4.05 5.15
CA ARG A 85 10.21 -4.53 4.42
C ARG A 85 8.93 -4.21 5.20
N TRP A 86 8.28 -3.11 4.82
CA TRP A 86 6.95 -2.73 5.30
C TRP A 86 5.90 -3.87 5.18
N LEU A 87 5.97 -4.63 4.08
CA LEU A 87 5.11 -5.79 3.77
C LEU A 87 5.09 -6.90 4.84
N SER A 88 6.10 -7.01 5.72
CA SER A 88 6.09 -8.05 6.77
C SER A 88 5.36 -7.63 8.03
N ARG A 89 5.07 -6.34 8.26
CA ARG A 89 4.48 -5.88 9.53
C ARG A 89 3.06 -6.38 9.75
N GLY A 90 2.21 -6.34 8.72
CA GLY A 90 0.83 -6.86 8.82
C GLY A 90 0.80 -8.34 9.18
N LYS A 91 1.52 -9.17 8.43
CA LYS A 91 1.58 -10.63 8.70
C LYS A 91 2.18 -10.95 10.07
N VAL A 92 3.19 -10.21 10.51
CA VAL A 92 3.78 -10.37 11.85
C VAL A 92 2.74 -10.01 12.92
N LEU A 93 2.05 -8.88 12.80
CA LEU A 93 1.03 -8.46 13.76
C LEU A 93 -0.13 -9.45 13.83
N SER A 94 -0.63 -9.95 12.70
CA SER A 94 -1.65 -11.01 12.68
C SER A 94 -1.18 -12.26 13.42
N ARG A 95 0.04 -12.73 13.12
CA ARG A 95 0.61 -13.89 13.79
C ARG A 95 0.79 -13.69 15.30
N ILE A 96 1.19 -12.48 15.71
CA ILE A 96 1.38 -12.15 17.12
C ILE A 96 0.04 -12.04 17.84
N PHE A 97 -0.98 -11.52 17.17
CA PHE A 97 -2.33 -11.47 17.72
C PHE A 97 -2.92 -12.88 17.89
N GLU A 98 -2.76 -13.75 16.89
CA GLU A 98 -3.16 -15.17 16.96
C GLU A 98 -2.47 -15.88 18.13
N LEU A 99 -1.15 -15.69 18.29
CA LEU A 99 -0.34 -16.36 19.31
C LEU A 99 -0.24 -15.61 20.65
N ARG A 100 -1.14 -14.66 20.90
CA ARG A 100 -1.06 -13.77 22.08
C ARG A 100 -1.04 -14.54 23.41
N SER A 101 -1.76 -15.66 23.49
CA SER A 101 -1.84 -16.51 24.67
C SER A 101 -0.54 -17.29 24.91
N GLU A 102 -0.01 -17.90 23.85
CA GLU A 102 1.25 -18.66 23.85
C GLU A 102 2.42 -17.74 24.15
N ILE A 103 2.43 -16.53 23.57
CA ILE A 103 3.43 -15.50 23.82
C ILE A 103 3.43 -15.11 25.30
N ARG A 104 2.25 -14.90 25.89
CA ARG A 104 2.16 -14.59 27.32
C ARG A 104 2.78 -15.69 28.17
N VAL A 105 2.39 -16.94 27.98
CA VAL A 105 2.91 -18.10 28.73
C VAL A 105 4.43 -18.22 28.56
N PHE A 106 4.90 -18.15 27.32
CA PHE A 106 6.33 -18.19 27.01
C PHE A 106 7.12 -17.08 27.71
N LEU A 107 6.59 -15.85 27.75
CA LEU A 107 7.23 -14.73 28.44
C LEU A 107 7.25 -14.93 29.96
N GLU A 108 6.23 -15.54 30.55
CA GLU A 108 6.20 -15.89 31.98
C GLU A 108 7.27 -16.92 32.34
N GLU A 109 7.43 -17.99 31.53
CA GLU A 109 8.47 -19.01 31.70
C GLU A 109 9.89 -18.43 31.56
N GLU A 110 10.04 -17.46 30.65
CA GLU A 110 11.28 -16.72 30.41
C GLU A 110 11.52 -15.59 31.43
N ARG A 111 10.67 -15.48 32.46
CA ARG A 111 10.72 -14.49 33.54
C ARG A 111 10.64 -13.04 33.06
N MET A 112 10.02 -12.82 31.90
CA MET A 112 9.76 -11.50 31.32
C MET A 112 8.38 -10.97 31.75
N TYR A 113 8.15 -10.88 33.07
CA TYR A 113 6.82 -10.61 33.63
C TYR A 113 6.20 -9.29 33.18
N GLU A 114 7.00 -8.23 33.04
CA GLU A 114 6.52 -6.92 32.54
C GLU A 114 6.02 -7.01 31.09
N ALA A 115 6.70 -7.80 30.25
CA ALA A 115 6.26 -8.02 28.87
C ALA A 115 5.03 -8.94 28.82
N ALA A 116 5.02 -10.00 29.63
CA ALA A 116 3.89 -10.91 29.76
C ALA A 116 2.61 -10.20 30.22
N ALA A 117 2.73 -9.29 31.19
CA ALA A 117 1.61 -8.51 31.72
C ALA A 117 0.88 -7.72 30.62
N LYS A 118 1.62 -7.19 29.62
CA LYS A 118 1.01 -6.50 28.47
C LYS A 118 0.10 -7.41 27.66
N PHE A 119 0.47 -8.68 27.46
CA PHE A 119 -0.36 -9.67 26.77
C PHE A 119 -1.52 -10.21 27.61
N GLY A 120 -1.66 -9.75 28.86
CA GLY A 120 -2.84 -9.92 29.70
C GLY A 120 -3.64 -8.64 29.93
N ASP A 121 -3.21 -7.50 29.37
CA ASP A 121 -3.90 -6.21 29.49
C ASP A 121 -4.88 -6.01 28.34
N ASP A 122 -6.17 -5.89 28.67
CA ASP A 122 -7.25 -5.74 27.69
C ASP A 122 -7.05 -4.53 26.78
N MET A 123 -6.55 -3.42 27.31
CA MET A 123 -6.34 -2.19 26.53
C MET A 123 -5.18 -2.35 25.53
N PHE A 124 -4.12 -3.06 25.90
CA PHE A 124 -3.04 -3.45 25.00
C PHE A 124 -3.54 -4.40 23.91
N LEU A 125 -4.35 -5.40 24.27
CA LEU A 125 -4.89 -6.38 23.32
C LEU A 125 -5.85 -5.75 22.30
N ILE A 126 -6.71 -4.81 22.72
CA ILE A 126 -7.58 -4.04 21.79
C ILE A 126 -6.72 -3.28 20.76
N LYS A 127 -5.67 -2.59 21.21
CA LYS A 127 -4.77 -1.84 20.31
C LYS A 127 -4.01 -2.78 19.38
N LEU A 128 -3.55 -3.93 19.88
CA LEU A 128 -2.88 -4.96 19.09
C LEU A 128 -3.81 -5.54 18.02
N ALA A 129 -5.06 -5.83 18.36
CA ALA A 129 -6.09 -6.29 17.43
C ALA A 129 -6.30 -5.27 16.30
N TYR A 130 -6.48 -3.99 16.66
CA TYR A 130 -6.59 -2.93 15.67
C TYR A 130 -5.36 -2.84 14.76
N LEU A 131 -4.16 -2.88 15.34
CA LEU A 131 -2.90 -2.85 14.58
C LEU A 131 -2.79 -4.04 13.61
N SER A 132 -3.17 -5.24 14.05
CA SER A 132 -3.26 -6.43 13.18
C SER A 132 -4.18 -6.16 11.99
N ASP A 133 -5.39 -5.65 12.23
CA ASP A 133 -6.37 -5.45 11.16
C ASP A 133 -5.97 -4.34 10.19
N ILE A 134 -5.55 -3.16 10.69
CA ILE A 134 -5.21 -2.03 9.83
C ILE A 134 -3.97 -2.32 8.99
N PHE A 135 -2.94 -2.95 9.57
CA PHE A 135 -1.75 -3.33 8.81
C PHE A 135 -2.05 -4.46 7.81
N SER A 136 -3.02 -5.33 8.08
CA SER A 136 -3.48 -6.32 7.10
C SER A 136 -4.13 -5.65 5.89
N LYS A 137 -5.00 -4.66 6.11
CA LYS A 137 -5.62 -3.87 5.02
C LYS A 137 -4.59 -3.05 4.23
N LEU A 138 -3.60 -2.47 4.90
CA LEU A 138 -2.48 -1.78 4.25
C LEU A 138 -1.63 -2.73 3.42
N ASN A 139 -1.37 -3.94 3.93
CA ASN A 139 -0.65 -4.97 3.20
C ASN A 139 -1.44 -5.46 1.96
N GLU A 140 -2.77 -5.59 2.06
CA GLU A 140 -3.64 -5.90 0.92
C GLU A 140 -3.52 -4.83 -0.17
N LEU A 141 -3.62 -3.55 0.20
CA LEU A 141 -3.40 -2.44 -0.73
C LEU A 141 -2.01 -2.55 -1.37
N ASN A 142 -0.97 -2.72 -0.55
CA ASN A 142 0.40 -2.80 -1.03
C ASN A 142 0.56 -3.91 -2.09
N LEU A 143 0.02 -5.10 -1.85
CA LEU A 143 0.00 -6.20 -2.82
C LEU A 143 -0.73 -5.83 -4.12
N GLN A 144 -1.85 -5.10 -4.03
CA GLN A 144 -2.59 -4.63 -5.21
C GLN A 144 -1.80 -3.61 -6.05
N LEU A 145 -0.87 -2.87 -5.42
CA LEU A 145 0.00 -1.88 -6.05
C LEU A 145 1.26 -2.49 -6.70
N GLN A 146 1.57 -3.75 -6.43
CA GLN A 146 2.72 -4.45 -7.03
C GLN A 146 2.29 -5.43 -8.13
N GLY A 147 3.26 -5.89 -8.91
CA GLY A 147 3.08 -6.89 -9.96
C GLY A 147 3.34 -6.36 -11.36
N LYS A 148 3.20 -7.24 -12.35
CA LYS A 148 3.29 -6.89 -13.77
C LYS A 148 2.00 -6.18 -14.21
N ASP A 149 2.10 -5.39 -15.27
CA ASP A 149 0.94 -4.73 -15.94
C ASP A 149 0.13 -3.80 -15.02
N LYS A 150 0.82 -3.18 -14.06
CA LYS A 150 0.26 -2.11 -13.20
C LYS A 150 0.58 -0.75 -13.80
N HIS A 151 -0.43 -0.13 -14.40
CA HIS A 151 -0.33 1.21 -14.96
C HIS A 151 -0.72 2.27 -13.92
N LEU A 152 -0.17 3.48 -14.06
CA LEU A 152 -0.47 4.60 -13.16
C LEU A 152 -1.97 4.86 -12.94
N PRO A 153 -2.86 4.78 -13.95
CA PRO A 153 -4.29 4.97 -13.73
C PRO A 153 -4.87 3.93 -12.78
N HIS A 154 -4.59 2.65 -13.02
CA HIS A 154 -5.05 1.55 -12.16
C HIS A 154 -4.49 1.68 -10.73
N LEU A 155 -3.25 2.13 -10.57
CA LEU A 155 -2.67 2.39 -9.26
C LEU A 155 -3.39 3.55 -8.56
N ALA A 156 -3.73 4.62 -9.28
CA ALA A 156 -4.50 5.74 -8.76
C ALA A 156 -5.90 5.30 -8.31
N ASP A 157 -6.57 4.42 -9.05
CA ASP A 157 -7.86 3.85 -8.66
C ASP A 157 -7.78 3.05 -7.36
N LYS A 158 -6.73 2.23 -7.19
CA LYS A 158 -6.54 1.46 -5.96
C LYS A 158 -6.29 2.35 -4.76
N ILE A 159 -5.46 3.39 -4.92
CA ILE A 159 -5.23 4.39 -3.88
C ILE A 159 -6.53 5.13 -3.54
N ASN A 160 -7.25 5.63 -4.54
CA ASN A 160 -8.51 6.35 -4.35
C ASN A 160 -9.57 5.47 -3.66
N THR A 161 -9.67 4.21 -4.08
CA THR A 161 -10.56 3.22 -3.43
C THR A 161 -10.20 3.05 -1.96
N PHE A 162 -8.91 2.93 -1.64
CA PHE A 162 -8.47 2.79 -0.25
C PHE A 162 -8.72 4.06 0.57
N THR A 163 -8.46 5.24 0.03
CA THR A 163 -8.78 6.52 0.67
C THR A 163 -10.29 6.64 0.96
N ARG A 164 -11.15 6.24 0.01
CA ARG A 164 -12.60 6.20 0.24
C ARG A 164 -12.99 5.18 1.33
N LYS A 165 -12.32 4.03 1.39
CA LYS A 165 -12.50 3.04 2.46
C LYS A 165 -12.13 3.64 3.83
N LEU A 166 -11.02 4.36 3.94
CA LEU A 166 -10.61 5.05 5.19
C LEU A 166 -11.70 5.98 5.70
N ASN A 167 -12.30 6.80 4.84
CA ASN A 167 -13.40 7.71 5.23
C ASN A 167 -14.64 6.94 5.73
N VAL A 168 -14.93 5.78 5.13
CA VAL A 168 -16.03 4.91 5.61
C VAL A 168 -15.71 4.32 6.97
N TRP A 169 -14.46 3.89 7.18
CA TRP A 169 -14.01 3.32 8.46
C TRP A 169 -14.03 4.36 9.58
N GLU A 170 -13.55 5.56 9.30
CA GLU A 170 -13.62 6.72 10.21
C GLU A 170 -15.07 6.99 10.65
N LYS A 171 -15.99 7.10 9.69
CA LYS A 171 -17.42 7.32 9.94
C LYS A 171 -18.06 6.17 10.75
N ARG A 172 -17.66 4.93 10.51
CA ARG A 172 -18.18 3.78 11.28
C ARG A 172 -17.65 3.78 12.70
N MET A 173 -16.35 4.03 12.86
CA MET A 173 -15.73 4.09 14.17
C MET A 173 -16.31 5.22 15.02
N SER A 174 -16.58 6.40 14.47
CA SER A 174 -17.23 7.51 15.19
C SER A 174 -18.66 7.21 15.67
N GLN A 175 -19.30 6.20 15.07
CA GLN A 175 -20.60 5.67 15.47
C GLN A 175 -20.49 4.49 16.45
N GLY A 176 -19.28 4.19 16.95
CA GLY A 176 -19.01 3.05 17.82
C GLY A 176 -19.09 1.69 17.13
N ARG A 177 -19.05 1.64 15.79
CA ARG A 177 -19.10 0.38 15.02
C ARG A 177 -17.70 -0.06 14.62
N THR A 178 -17.27 -1.19 15.16
CA THR A 178 -15.94 -1.77 14.92
C THR A 178 -15.92 -2.81 13.80
N ASP A 179 -17.07 -3.12 13.19
CA ASP A 179 -17.31 -4.23 12.24
C ASP A 179 -16.40 -4.28 11.00
N VAL A 180 -15.65 -3.21 10.75
CA VAL A 180 -14.60 -3.13 9.73
C VAL A 180 -13.36 -3.95 10.10
N PHE A 181 -13.11 -4.12 11.39
CA PHE A 181 -11.90 -4.64 12.01
C PHE A 181 -12.31 -5.91 12.79
N GLU A 182 -12.03 -7.08 12.21
CA GLU A 182 -12.51 -8.38 12.70
C GLU A 182 -11.96 -8.68 14.10
N ASN A 183 -10.64 -8.62 14.26
CA ASN A 183 -9.97 -8.87 15.55
C ASN A 183 -10.40 -7.84 16.61
N LEU A 184 -10.53 -6.57 16.20
CA LEU A 184 -11.00 -5.52 17.11
C LEU A 184 -12.43 -5.76 17.58
N THR A 185 -13.32 -6.21 16.68
CA THR A 185 -14.73 -6.48 17.02
C THR A 185 -14.83 -7.62 18.01
N GLU A 186 -14.11 -8.72 17.77
CA GLU A 186 -14.07 -9.88 18.66
C GLU A 186 -13.69 -9.48 20.10
N LEU A 187 -12.68 -8.61 20.28
CA LEU A 187 -12.29 -8.15 21.61
C LEU A 187 -13.20 -7.06 22.19
N ALA A 188 -13.73 -6.17 21.36
CA ALA A 188 -14.58 -5.07 21.83
C ALA A 188 -15.91 -5.58 22.39
N GLU A 189 -16.44 -6.69 21.88
CA GLU A 189 -17.65 -7.34 22.42
C GLU A 189 -17.44 -7.93 23.83
N SER A 190 -16.20 -8.17 24.23
CA SER A 190 -15.85 -8.80 25.52
C SER A 190 -15.58 -7.84 26.68
N ILE A 191 -15.51 -6.52 26.44
CA ILE A 191 -15.01 -5.54 27.42
C ILE A 191 -16.05 -4.46 27.74
N ASP A 192 -16.40 -4.36 29.02
CA ASP A 192 -17.35 -3.41 29.56
C ASP A 192 -16.62 -2.16 30.09
N SER A 193 -16.93 -0.97 29.57
CA SER A 193 -16.52 0.38 30.01
C SER A 193 -15.10 0.93 29.70
N GLY A 194 -14.03 0.13 29.64
CA GLY A 194 -12.65 0.63 29.40
C GLY A 194 -12.31 0.96 27.93
N ALA A 195 -13.04 0.37 27.00
CA ALA A 195 -12.74 0.42 25.56
C ALA A 195 -12.85 1.83 24.96
N THR A 196 -13.67 2.73 25.55
CA THR A 196 -14.00 4.04 24.96
C THR A 196 -12.77 4.90 24.65
N THR A 197 -11.82 5.00 25.58
CA THR A 197 -10.59 5.80 25.39
C THR A 197 -9.70 5.21 24.30
N VAL A 198 -9.61 3.87 24.23
CA VAL A 198 -8.83 3.19 23.20
C VAL A 198 -9.48 3.34 21.83
N LEU A 199 -10.81 3.28 21.74
CA LEU A 199 -11.54 3.50 20.50
C LEU A 199 -11.37 4.93 19.97
N LEU A 200 -11.30 5.94 20.85
CA LEU A 200 -10.97 7.32 20.45
C LEU A 200 -9.55 7.41 19.86
N CYS A 201 -8.56 6.75 20.47
CA CYS A 201 -7.20 6.68 19.94
C CYS A 201 -7.17 6.03 18.54
N ILE A 202 -7.94 4.96 18.34
CA ILE A 202 -8.07 4.29 17.04
C ILE A 202 -8.73 5.21 16.00
N GLN A 203 -9.82 5.90 16.36
CA GLN A 203 -10.50 6.86 15.48
C GLN A 203 -9.55 7.95 14.99
N GLN A 204 -8.82 8.57 15.91
CA GLN A 204 -7.84 9.62 15.60
C GLN A 204 -6.74 9.12 14.64
N HIS A 205 -6.29 7.88 14.83
CA HIS A 205 -5.32 7.29 13.92
C HIS A 205 -5.89 7.07 12.51
N ILE A 206 -7.13 6.62 12.36
CA ILE A 206 -7.77 6.44 11.04
C ILE A 206 -7.95 7.78 10.33
N GLU A 207 -8.40 8.81 11.05
CA GLU A 207 -8.52 10.17 10.53
C GLU A 207 -7.17 10.69 10.05
N ALA A 208 -6.13 10.57 10.88
CA ALA A 208 -4.77 10.97 10.54
C ALA A 208 -4.26 10.20 9.31
N LEU A 209 -4.50 8.89 9.24
CA LEU A 209 -4.14 8.04 8.10
C LEU A 209 -4.81 8.53 6.81
N GLY A 210 -6.10 8.85 6.85
CA GLY A 210 -6.82 9.47 5.73
C GLY A 210 -6.18 10.78 5.28
N GLY A 211 -5.84 11.65 6.23
CA GLY A 211 -5.12 12.91 5.97
C GLY A 211 -3.75 12.70 5.32
N PHE A 212 -2.97 11.71 5.77
CA PHE A 212 -1.69 11.37 5.14
C PHE A 212 -1.86 10.79 3.74
N PHE A 213 -2.87 9.94 3.51
CA PHE A 213 -3.17 9.47 2.16
C PHE A 213 -3.52 10.64 1.23
N GLY A 214 -4.31 11.61 1.68
CA GLY A 214 -4.57 12.84 0.92
C GLY A 214 -3.30 13.65 0.63
N LYS A 215 -2.43 13.83 1.64
CA LYS A 215 -1.15 14.54 1.49
C LYS A 215 -0.18 13.85 0.53
N TYR A 216 -0.04 12.53 0.66
CA TYR A 216 0.90 11.75 -0.14
C TYR A 216 0.34 11.36 -1.50
N PHE A 217 -0.95 11.52 -1.77
CA PHE A 217 -1.59 11.24 -3.06
C PHE A 217 -2.57 12.37 -3.46
N PRO A 218 -2.05 13.57 -3.80
CA PRO A 218 -2.88 14.74 -4.09
C PRO A 218 -3.55 14.70 -5.48
N ASN A 219 -3.05 13.88 -6.40
CA ASN A 219 -3.60 13.80 -7.75
C ASN A 219 -4.87 12.95 -7.76
N SER A 220 -5.91 13.43 -8.45
CA SER A 220 -7.14 12.67 -8.67
C SER A 220 -6.88 11.53 -9.65
N ALA A 221 -7.64 10.43 -9.49
CA ALA A 221 -7.66 9.34 -10.47
C ALA A 221 -8.00 9.83 -11.88
N THR A 222 -8.78 10.92 -11.98
CA THR A 222 -9.30 11.48 -13.23
C THR A 222 -8.24 12.07 -14.16
N GLN A 223 -7.02 12.32 -13.66
CA GLN A 223 -5.92 12.81 -14.51
C GLN A 223 -5.64 11.86 -15.69
N TYR A 224 -5.94 10.58 -15.52
CA TYR A 224 -5.59 9.55 -16.49
C TYR A 224 -6.79 8.94 -17.21
N ASP A 225 -7.98 9.55 -17.10
CA ASP A 225 -9.20 9.00 -17.70
C ASP A 225 -9.05 8.86 -19.22
N TRP A 226 -8.46 9.85 -19.90
CA TRP A 226 -8.16 9.80 -21.34
C TRP A 226 -7.17 8.69 -21.72
N VAL A 227 -6.37 8.19 -20.78
CA VAL A 227 -5.46 7.06 -21.02
C VAL A 227 -6.20 5.74 -20.93
N VAL A 228 -7.13 5.61 -19.98
CA VAL A 228 -7.89 4.36 -19.70
C VAL A 228 -9.10 4.22 -20.60
N ASP A 229 -9.74 5.34 -20.95
CA ASP A 229 -10.93 5.40 -21.79
C ASP A 229 -10.82 6.55 -22.80
N PRO A 230 -9.85 6.48 -23.74
CA PRO A 230 -9.61 7.56 -24.70
C PRO A 230 -10.82 7.91 -25.55
N PHE A 231 -11.76 6.99 -25.78
CA PHE A 231 -12.89 7.19 -26.68
C PHE A 231 -14.09 7.89 -26.03
N HIS A 232 -14.11 8.04 -24.71
CA HIS A 232 -15.22 8.69 -23.98
C HIS A 232 -14.76 9.78 -23.02
N ALA A 233 -13.51 9.75 -22.57
CA ALA A 233 -12.98 10.76 -21.66
C ALA A 233 -12.64 12.07 -22.41
N SER A 234 -12.77 13.19 -21.70
CA SER A 234 -12.35 14.49 -22.20
C SER A 234 -10.83 14.57 -22.34
N ALA A 235 -10.35 15.35 -23.31
CA ALA A 235 -8.95 15.71 -23.42
C ALA A 235 -8.47 16.43 -22.14
N PRO A 236 -7.22 16.22 -21.72
CA PRO A 236 -6.61 16.99 -20.65
C PRO A 236 -6.59 18.49 -20.98
N ALA A 237 -6.87 19.32 -19.97
CA ALA A 237 -6.95 20.77 -20.14
C ALA A 237 -5.60 21.44 -20.47
N ASP A 238 -4.49 20.72 -20.29
CA ASP A 238 -3.13 21.17 -20.58
C ASP A 238 -2.62 20.72 -21.96
N PHE A 239 -3.46 20.07 -22.77
CA PHE A 239 -3.11 19.72 -24.15
C PHE A 239 -3.00 21.00 -25.01
N SER A 240 -2.01 21.00 -25.90
CA SER A 240 -1.94 21.95 -27.01
C SER A 240 -2.98 21.62 -28.08
N CYS A 241 -3.28 22.60 -28.94
CA CYS A 241 -4.19 22.41 -30.08
C CYS A 241 -3.81 21.19 -30.93
N ALA A 242 -2.51 21.00 -31.20
CA ALA A 242 -2.02 19.87 -32.00
C ALA A 242 -2.21 18.52 -31.29
N GLU A 243 -2.09 18.47 -29.96
CA GLU A 243 -2.33 17.25 -29.17
C GLU A 243 -3.81 16.91 -29.10
N GLU A 244 -4.69 17.92 -28.99
CA GLU A 244 -6.13 17.73 -29.07
C GLU A 244 -6.56 17.21 -30.44
N GLU A 245 -6.05 17.79 -31.54
CA GLU A 245 -6.33 17.32 -32.91
C GLU A 245 -5.90 15.86 -33.11
N GLN A 246 -4.70 15.49 -32.65
CA GLN A 246 -4.21 14.10 -32.71
C GLN A 246 -5.09 13.14 -31.89
N LEU A 247 -5.55 13.56 -30.71
CA LEU A 247 -6.47 12.77 -29.90
C LEU A 247 -7.82 12.60 -30.61
N ILE A 248 -8.34 13.65 -31.25
CA ILE A 248 -9.59 13.61 -32.01
C ILE A 248 -9.48 12.66 -33.20
N GLU A 249 -8.40 12.73 -33.97
CA GLU A 249 -8.16 11.82 -35.10
C GLU A 249 -8.13 10.35 -34.64
N MET A 250 -7.38 10.07 -33.57
CA MET A 250 -7.27 8.72 -33.02
C MET A 250 -8.61 8.20 -32.50
N THR A 251 -9.36 9.03 -31.77
CA THR A 251 -10.63 8.62 -31.14
C THR A 251 -11.78 8.51 -32.14
N SER A 252 -11.66 9.19 -33.29
CA SER A 252 -12.60 9.06 -34.41
C SER A 252 -12.41 7.77 -35.24
N ASP A 253 -11.26 7.10 -35.13
CA ASP A 253 -10.98 5.86 -35.85
C ASP A 253 -11.79 4.67 -35.28
N SER A 254 -12.76 4.21 -36.08
CA SER A 254 -13.61 3.06 -35.73
C SER A 254 -12.86 1.74 -35.56
N ALA A 255 -11.77 1.51 -36.29
CA ALA A 255 -10.96 0.31 -36.18
C ALA A 255 -10.17 0.30 -34.87
N LEU A 256 -9.62 1.46 -34.46
CA LEU A 256 -8.96 1.60 -33.17
C LEU A 256 -9.93 1.42 -32.00
N ARG A 257 -11.13 1.98 -32.10
CA ARG A 257 -12.18 1.83 -31.10
C ARG A 257 -12.62 0.39 -30.90
N LEU A 258 -12.80 -0.36 -31.98
CA LEU A 258 -13.15 -1.79 -31.91
C LEU A 258 -12.01 -2.65 -31.38
N ARG A 259 -10.77 -2.25 -31.64
CA ARG A 259 -9.57 -3.00 -31.23
C ARG A 259 -9.16 -2.72 -29.79
N PHE A 260 -9.39 -1.51 -29.27
CA PHE A 260 -9.02 -1.12 -27.91
C PHE A 260 -9.40 -2.13 -26.81
N PRO A 261 -10.65 -2.64 -26.73
CA PRO A 261 -11.03 -3.59 -25.69
C PRO A 261 -10.42 -4.99 -25.88
N THR A 262 -9.80 -5.28 -27.04
CA THR A 262 -9.29 -6.62 -27.39
C THR A 262 -7.83 -6.84 -27.02
N ILE A 263 -7.09 -5.78 -26.64
CA ILE A 263 -5.66 -5.84 -26.33
C ILE A 263 -5.35 -5.17 -24.98
N PRO A 264 -4.24 -5.54 -24.32
CA PRO A 264 -3.79 -4.86 -23.10
C PRO A 264 -3.56 -3.37 -23.33
N LEU A 265 -3.84 -2.56 -22.30
CA LEU A 265 -3.71 -1.10 -22.35
C LEU A 265 -2.30 -0.65 -22.80
N SER A 266 -1.25 -1.25 -22.24
CA SER A 266 0.13 -0.98 -22.63
C SER A 266 0.40 -1.28 -24.11
N GLN A 267 -0.15 -2.38 -24.62
CA GLN A 267 0.03 -2.77 -26.00
C GLN A 267 -0.65 -1.77 -26.94
N PHE A 268 -1.89 -1.35 -26.64
CA PHE A 268 -2.59 -0.34 -27.44
C PHE A 268 -1.75 0.93 -27.61
N TRP A 269 -1.28 1.51 -26.51
CA TRP A 269 -0.50 2.75 -26.54
C TRP A 269 0.90 2.58 -27.16
N LEU A 270 1.54 1.42 -27.00
CA LEU A 270 2.83 1.13 -27.66
C LEU A 270 2.71 1.06 -29.18
N GLU A 271 1.65 0.44 -29.70
CA GLU A 271 1.42 0.34 -31.14
C GLU A 271 1.14 1.71 -31.77
N ARG A 272 0.55 2.65 -31.03
CA ARG A 272 0.38 4.04 -31.50
C ARG A 272 1.72 4.78 -31.65
N ARG A 273 2.68 4.49 -30.77
CA ARG A 273 4.04 5.06 -30.83
C ARG A 273 4.89 4.48 -31.96
N LEU A 274 4.62 3.24 -32.37
CA LEU A 274 5.34 2.61 -33.48
C LEU A 274 4.87 3.12 -34.85
N ILE A 275 3.63 3.56 -34.96
CA ILE A 275 3.09 4.11 -36.22
C ILE A 275 3.64 5.50 -36.52
N THR A 276 4.04 6.27 -35.51
CA THR A 276 4.79 7.52 -35.70
C THR A 276 6.30 7.31 -35.88
N CYS A 277 6.79 6.08 -35.72
CA CYS A 277 8.21 5.70 -35.86
C CYS A 277 8.47 4.71 -37.01
N GLN A 278 7.55 4.60 -37.98
CA GLN A 278 7.67 3.67 -39.11
C GLN A 278 8.62 4.13 -40.24
N ASP A 279 9.35 5.26 -40.09
CA ASP A 279 10.41 5.67 -41.03
C ASP A 279 11.81 5.21 -40.59
N TRP A 280 11.97 3.94 -40.25
CA TRP A 280 13.31 3.34 -40.06
C TRP A 280 13.50 2.15 -40.99
N GLU A 281 13.84 2.42 -42.24
CA GLU A 281 14.41 1.41 -43.13
C GLU A 281 15.91 1.22 -42.85
N PRO A 282 16.40 -0.02 -42.65
CA PRO A 282 17.81 -0.29 -42.53
C PRO A 282 18.46 -0.28 -43.94
N GLY A 283 18.87 0.91 -44.37
CA GLY A 283 19.83 1.08 -45.46
C GLY A 283 19.32 1.89 -46.64
N GLY A 284 19.42 3.22 -46.59
CA GLY A 284 19.32 4.03 -47.79
C GLY A 284 19.02 5.52 -47.58
N ARG A 285 20.09 6.33 -47.58
CA ARG A 285 20.15 7.78 -47.89
C ARG A 285 19.14 8.74 -47.22
N ARG A 286 19.74 9.68 -46.47
CA ARG A 286 19.16 10.90 -45.87
C ARG A 286 17.96 11.48 -46.63
N MET A 287 16.89 11.77 -45.89
CA MET A 287 16.04 12.93 -46.17
C MET A 287 15.68 13.64 -44.87
N HIS A 288 15.57 14.96 -44.98
CA HIS A 288 15.40 15.93 -43.90
C HIS A 288 14.09 15.69 -43.14
N CYS A 289 14.19 15.48 -41.83
CA CYS A 289 13.07 15.75 -40.93
C CYS A 289 12.93 17.28 -40.87
N PHE A 290 11.87 17.80 -41.48
CA PHE A 290 11.40 19.16 -41.22
C PHE A 290 10.93 19.21 -39.77
N GLY A 291 11.73 19.85 -38.93
CA GLY A 291 11.23 20.44 -37.70
C GLY A 291 10.49 21.74 -38.05
N ALA A 292 9.41 22.00 -37.31
CA ALA A 292 9.20 23.22 -36.53
C ALA A 292 7.70 23.51 -36.35
N PRO A 293 7.31 24.30 -35.33
CA PRO A 293 8.12 24.83 -34.23
C PRO A 293 7.89 24.10 -32.89
#